data_AF-A0A645D7W3-F1
#
_entry.id   AF-A0A645D7W3-F1
#
_cell.length_a   1.000
_cell.length_b   1.000
_cell.length_c   1.000
_cell.angle_alpha   90.00
_cell.angle_beta   90.00
_cell.angle_gamma   90.00
#
_symmetry.space_group_name_H-M   'P 1'
#
loop_
_entity.id
_entity.type
_entity.pdbx_description
1 polymer ?
#
loop_
_entity_poly.entity_id
_entity_poly.type
_entity_poly.pdbx_seq_one_letter_code
_entity_poly.pdbx_strand_id
1 'polypeptide(L)' 'MGLSPTMRFFGTSINDEFGDVEESGILIEINQILEEKKQRHIESYIKSNPSKRFLIGLRRAISGKSKNLIKKSKNKK' A
#
# COMPACT_ATOMS: atom_id res chain seq x y z
N MET A 1 -9.01 14.52 -17.47
CA MET A 1 -8.59 13.75 -16.28
C MET A 1 -8.81 14.58 -15.01
N GLY A 2 -10.05 14.98 -14.71
CA GLY A 2 -10.33 15.67 -13.44
C GLY A 2 -10.43 14.64 -12.33
N LEU A 3 -9.59 14.73 -11.29
CA LEU A 3 -9.70 13.88 -10.12
C LEU A 3 -10.82 14.35 -9.18
N SER A 4 -11.11 15.65 -9.16
CA SER A 4 -12.19 16.27 -8.39
C SER A 4 -12.65 17.58 -9.05
N PRO A 5 -13.91 18.00 -8.89
CA PRO A 5 -14.39 19.33 -9.29
C PRO A 5 -13.67 20.50 -8.58
N THR A 6 -13.13 20.27 -7.38
CA THR A 6 -12.45 21.31 -6.58
C THR A 6 -10.92 21.24 -6.68
N MET A 7 -10.39 20.37 -7.53
CA MET A 7 -8.96 20.22 -7.78
C MET A 7 -8.38 21.53 -8.32
N ARG A 8 -7.25 21.98 -7.73
CA ARG A 8 -6.48 23.13 -8.21
C ARG A 8 -5.24 22.67 -8.92
N PHE A 9 -4.95 23.27 -10.07
CA PHE A 9 -3.76 23.02 -10.86
C PHE A 9 -2.85 24.26 -10.82
N PHE A 10 -1.58 24.04 -10.52
CA PHE A 10 -0.59 25.11 -10.36
C PHE A 10 0.39 25.22 -11.52
N GLY A 11 0.29 24.32 -12.50
CA GLY A 11 1.21 24.25 -13.63
C GLY A 11 2.05 22.99 -13.62
N THR A 12 2.96 22.95 -14.59
CA THR A 12 3.91 21.87 -14.82
C THR A 12 5.31 22.46 -14.84
N SER A 13 6.24 21.84 -14.13
CA SER A 13 7.67 22.18 -14.16
C SER A 13 8.48 20.99 -14.62
N ILE A 14 9.68 21.23 -15.14
CA ILE A 14 10.65 20.17 -15.42
C ILE A 14 11.39 19.87 -14.10
N ASN A 15 11.48 18.59 -13.74
CA ASN A 15 12.28 18.12 -12.62
C ASN A 15 13.62 17.59 -13.13
N ASP A 16 14.61 18.47 -13.08
CA ASP A 16 15.99 18.20 -13.51
C ASP A 16 16.69 17.18 -12.59
N GLU A 17 16.24 17.03 -11.34
CA GLU A 17 16.79 16.06 -10.37
C GLU A 17 16.29 14.64 -10.63
N PHE A 18 15.21 14.48 -11.39
CA PHE A 18 14.63 13.20 -11.75
C PHE A 18 14.61 12.97 -13.27
N GLY A 19 15.69 13.37 -13.95
CA GLY A 19 15.91 13.06 -15.37
C GLY A 19 15.04 13.87 -16.31
N ASP A 20 14.89 15.17 -16.03
CA ASP A 20 14.19 16.15 -16.85
C ASP A 20 12.73 15.79 -17.17
N VAL A 21 12.06 15.13 -16.22
CA VAL A 21 10.64 14.75 -16.39
C VAL A 21 9.72 15.92 -16.08
N GLU A 22 8.56 15.94 -16.73
CA GLU A 22 7.51 16.92 -16.44
C GLU A 22 6.73 16.53 -15.18
N GLU A 23 6.78 17.38 -14.15
CA GLU A 23 6.02 17.23 -12.91
C GLU A 23 4.91 18.27 -12.81
N SER A 24 3.71 17.82 -12.44
CA SER A 24 2.51 18.66 -12.31
C SER A 24 2.14 18.90 -10.86
N GLY A 25 2.06 20.18 -10.47
CA GLY A 25 1.59 20.58 -9.15
C GLY A 25 0.06 20.61 -9.08
N ILE A 26 -0.54 19.73 -8.29
CA ILE A 26 -1.99 19.72 -8.02
C ILE A 26 -2.30 19.72 -6.53
N LEU A 27 -3.41 20.36 -6.15
CA LEU A 27 -3.98 20.28 -4.82
C LEU A 27 -5.43 19.78 -4.91
N ILE A 28 -5.75 18.79 -4.09
CA ILE A 28 -7.04 18.12 -4.08
C ILE A 28 -7.38 17.65 -2.67
N GLU A 29 -8.65 17.71 -2.30
CA GLU A 29 -9.15 17.13 -1.06
C GLU A 29 -9.52 15.65 -1.30
N ILE A 30 -9.08 14.75 -0.41
CA ILE A 30 -9.20 13.29 -0.62
C ILE A 30 -10.67 12.83 -0.69
N ASN A 31 -11.52 13.39 0.17
CA ASN A 31 -12.97 13.15 0.19
C ASN A 31 -13.65 13.61 -1.12
N GLN A 32 -13.17 14.66 -1.76
CA GLN A 32 -13.73 15.26 -2.98
C GLN A 32 -13.30 14.54 -4.27
N ILE A 33 -12.43 13.52 -4.18
CA ILE A 33 -12.07 12.70 -5.34
C ILE A 33 -13.33 11.99 -5.84
N LEU A 34 -13.58 12.05 -7.15
CA LEU A 34 -14.72 11.40 -7.79
C LEU A 34 -14.73 9.88 -7.49
N GLU A 35 -15.87 9.36 -7.07
CA GLU A 35 -16.02 7.94 -6.68
C GLU A 35 -15.63 6.97 -7.79
N GLU A 36 -15.92 7.30 -9.05
CA GLU A 36 -15.50 6.49 -10.21
C GLU A 36 -13.97 6.34 -10.29
N LYS A 37 -13.21 7.36 -9.89
CA LYS A 37 -11.74 7.34 -9.87
C LYS A 37 -11.23 6.55 -8.68
N LYS A 38 -11.88 6.67 -7.51
CA LYS A 38 -11.57 5.84 -6.34
C LYS A 38 -11.78 4.36 -6.65
N GLN A 39 -12.90 4.02 -7.27
CA GLN A 39 -13.23 2.64 -7.60
C GLN A 39 -12.20 2.04 -8.58
N ARG A 40 -11.86 2.77 -9.65
CA ARG A 40 -10.95 2.25 -10.69
C ARG A 40 -9.49 2.12 -10.24
N HIS A 41 -9.03 3.00 -9.34
CA HIS A 41 -7.59 3.13 -9.04
C HIS A 41 -7.22 2.90 -7.55
N ILE A 42 -8.18 2.95 -6.64
CA ILE A 42 -7.96 2.84 -5.19
C ILE A 42 -8.60 1.56 -4.61
N GLU A 43 -9.67 1.05 -5.21
CA GLU A 43 -10.40 -0.11 -4.69
C GLU A 43 -9.51 -1.36 -4.55
N SER A 44 -8.69 -1.66 -5.56
CA SER A 44 -7.77 -2.81 -5.54
C SER A 44 -6.75 -2.71 -4.40
N TYR A 45 -6.30 -1.49 -4.07
CA TYR A 45 -5.38 -1.22 -2.98
C TYR A 45 -6.05 -1.43 -1.61
N ILE A 46 -7.25 -0.90 -1.40
CA ILE A 46 -8.01 -1.09 -0.15
C ILE A 46 -8.36 -2.57 0.06
N LYS A 47 -8.76 -3.25 -1.01
CA LYS A 47 -9.18 -4.66 -0.99
C LYS A 47 -8.04 -5.64 -0.74
N SER A 48 -6.79 -5.19 -0.83
CA SER A 48 -5.61 -5.99 -0.47
C SER A 48 -5.58 -6.41 1.01
N ASN A 49 -6.47 -5.86 1.86
CA ASN A 49 -6.76 -6.16 3.26
C ASN A 49 -6.24 -7.56 3.71
N PRO A 50 -4.96 -7.67 4.10
CA PRO A 50 -4.30 -8.96 4.19
C PRO A 50 -4.90 -9.75 5.33
N SER A 51 -5.18 -11.03 5.09
CA SER A 51 -5.92 -11.83 6.07
C SER A 51 -5.22 -11.84 7.44
N LYS A 52 -6.02 -11.80 8.51
CA LYS A 52 -5.50 -11.92 9.89
C LYS A 52 -4.60 -13.16 10.04
N ARG A 53 -4.87 -14.23 9.27
CA ARG A 53 -4.05 -15.44 9.17
C ARG A 53 -2.69 -15.21 8.51
N PHE A 54 -2.62 -14.43 7.42
CA PHE A 54 -1.37 -14.01 6.80
C PHE A 54 -0.51 -13.22 7.79
N LEU A 55 -1.11 -12.25 8.49
CA LEU A 55 -0.42 -11.46 9.50
C LEU A 55 0.06 -12.32 10.70
N ILE A 56 -0.75 -13.29 11.14
CA ILE A 56 -0.37 -14.25 12.19
C ILE A 56 0.77 -15.17 11.71
N GLY A 57 0.72 -15.66 10.48
CA GLY A 57 1.76 -16.50 9.88
C GLY A 57 3.08 -15.75 9.76
N LEU A 58 3.02 -14.51 9.27
CA LEU A 58 4.15 -13.59 9.17
C LEU A 58 4.78 -13.34 10.55
N ARG A 59 3.94 -13.06 11.58
CA ARG A 59 4.40 -12.90 12.96
C ARG A 59 5.11 -14.15 13.51
N ARG A 60 4.64 -15.35 13.18
CA ARG A 60 5.27 -16.62 13.60
C ARG A 60 6.61 -16.86 12.93
N ALA A 61 6.76 -16.47 11.67
CA ALA A 61 8.02 -16.56 10.93
C ALA A 61 9.06 -15.57 11.49
N ILE A 62 8.65 -14.34 11.78
CA ILE A 62 9.54 -13.29 12.32
C ILE A 62 9.92 -13.55 13.79
N SER A 63 8.99 -14.05 14.61
CA SER A 63 9.22 -14.31 16.04
C SER A 63 10.15 -15.50 16.34
N GLY A 64 10.62 -16.25 15.34
CA GLY A 64 11.67 -17.26 15.50
C GLY A 64 11.36 -18.44 16.45
N LYS A 65 10.11 -18.63 16.90
CA LYS A 65 9.73 -19.67 17.89
C LYS A 65 9.51 -21.05 17.25
N SER A 66 10.31 -21.41 16.23
CA SER A 66 10.21 -22.68 15.48
C SER A 66 11.11 -23.80 16.02
N LYS A 67 12.13 -23.51 16.86
CA LYS A 67 13.13 -24.53 17.25
C LYS A 67 12.75 -25.49 18.40
N ASN A 68 11.68 -25.24 19.18
CA ASN A 68 11.42 -26.02 20.40
C ASN A 68 10.39 -27.17 20.28
N LEU A 69 9.69 -27.33 19.15
CA LEU A 69 8.75 -28.44 18.98
C LEU A 69 9.42 -29.74 18.49
N ILE A 70 10.56 -29.64 17.79
CA ILE A 70 11.25 -30.82 17.23
C ILE A 70 12.05 -31.58 18.31
N LYS A 71 12.56 -30.91 19.36
CA LYS A 71 13.33 -31.59 20.44
C LYS A 71 12.46 -32.45 21.36
N LYS A 72 11.16 -32.16 21.51
CA LYS A 72 10.29 -32.92 22.42
C LYS A 72 9.86 -34.29 21.87
N SER A 73 9.98 -34.49 20.55
CA SER A 73 9.66 -35.77 19.89
C SER A 73 10.81 -36.77 19.90
N LYS A 74 12.05 -36.38 20.20
CA LYS A 74 13.21 -37.30 20.21
C LYS A 74 13.52 -37.93 21.58
N ASN A 75 12.98 -37.40 22.68
CA ASN A 75 13.14 -37.98 24.03
C ASN A 75 11.96 -38.88 24.46
N LYS A 76 11.26 -39.48 23.48
CA LYS A 76 10.19 -40.46 23.75
C LYS A 76 10.36 -41.74 22.94
N LYS A 77 11.61 -42.14 22.74
CA LYS A 77 12.04 -43.51 22.49
C LYS A 77 13.30 -43.76 23.30
#